data_AF-A0A259D893-F1
#
_entry.id   AF-A0A259D893-F1
#
_cell.length_a   1.000
_cell.length_b   1.000
_cell.length_c   1.000
_cell.angle_alpha   90.00
_cell.angle_beta   90.00
_cell.angle_gamma   90.00
#
_symmetry.space_group_name_H-M   'P 1'
#
loop_
_entity.id
_entity.type
_entity.pdbx_description
1 polymer ?
#
loop_
_entity_poly.entity_id
_entity_poly.type
_entity_poly.pdbx_seq_one_letter_code
_entity_poly.pdbx_strand_id
1 'polypeptide(L)'
;MYWDVKTVKPLPDFRIYVEIEDGRKGIFDLKPYLDHGVFRELRDVHYFNRVGIVFGAITWPNEQDIAPETLLSEMLPVESTTPNPAPRCPPVMLTAEIVSARSSPAS
;
A
#
# COMPACT_ATOMS: atom_id res chain seq x y z
N MET A 1 -3.12 -14.66 -1.88
CA MET A 1 -3.33 -14.07 -0.54
C MET A 1 -3.91 -12.66 -0.67
N TYR A 2 -4.31 -12.04 0.44
CA TYR A 2 -4.92 -10.69 0.45
C TYR A 2 -3.95 -9.59 -0.01
N TRP A 3 -2.65 -9.89 -0.04
CA TRP A 3 -1.57 -8.99 -0.45
C TRP A 3 -1.08 -9.24 -1.88
N ASP A 4 -1.70 -10.17 -2.62
CA ASP A 4 -1.30 -10.45 -3.99
C ASP A 4 -1.61 -9.24 -4.89
N VAL A 5 -0.72 -8.99 -5.84
CA VAL A 5 -0.97 -8.03 -6.91
C VAL A 5 -2.02 -8.59 -7.84
N LYS A 6 -3.10 -7.83 -8.02
CA LYS A 6 -4.23 -8.16 -8.89
C LYS A 6 -4.06 -7.55 -10.28
N THR A 7 -3.53 -6.33 -10.35
CA THR A 7 -3.33 -5.64 -11.63
C THR A 7 -2.06 -4.81 -11.58
N VAL A 8 -1.31 -4.85 -12.68
CA VAL A 8 -0.13 -4.02 -12.91
C VAL A 8 -0.28 -3.34 -14.27
N LYS A 9 0.10 -2.07 -14.36
CA LYS A 9 0.20 -1.33 -15.62
C LYS A 9 1.49 -0.53 -15.67
N PRO A 10 2.32 -0.66 -16.72
CA PRO A 10 3.46 0.21 -16.89
C PRO A 10 2.99 1.64 -17.21
N LEU A 11 3.67 2.61 -16.62
CA LEU A 11 3.46 4.05 -16.81
C LEU A 11 4.76 4.69 -17.34
N PRO A 12 4.67 5.89 -17.93
CA PRO A 12 5.85 6.68 -18.25
C PRO A 12 6.73 6.96 -17.03
N ASP A 13 8.00 7.28 -17.29
CA ASP A 13 9.03 7.56 -16.29
C ASP A 13 9.40 6.35 -15.39
N PHE A 14 9.31 5.13 -15.93
CA PHE A 14 9.63 3.88 -15.20
C PHE A 14 8.80 3.71 -13.92
N ARG A 15 7.53 4.11 -14.01
CA ARG A 15 6.56 3.94 -12.93
C ARG A 15 5.62 2.79 -13.27
N ILE A 16 5.09 2.13 -12.25
CA ILE A 16 4.05 1.13 -12.43
C ILE A 16 2.85 1.50 -11.56
N TYR A 17 1.67 1.38 -12.14
CA TYR A 17 0.43 1.36 -11.37
C TYR A 17 0.17 -0.06 -10.88
N VAL A 18 -0.17 -0.18 -9.61
CA VAL A 18 -0.39 -1.46 -8.92
C VAL A 18 -1.74 -1.42 -8.22
N GLU A 19 -2.47 -2.52 -8.32
CA GLU A 19 -3.68 -2.79 -7.55
C GLU A 19 -3.51 -4.12 -6.80
N ILE A 20 -3.72 -4.09 -5.50
CA ILE A 20 -3.62 -5.23 -4.59
C ILE A 20 -5.02 -5.81 -4.38
N GLU A 21 -5.11 -7.11 -4.07
CA GLU A 21 -6.38 -7.81 -3.84
C GLU A 21 -7.23 -7.16 -2.73
N ASP A 22 -6.61 -6.55 -1.72
CA ASP A 22 -7.26 -5.76 -0.65
C ASP A 22 -7.90 -4.43 -1.13
N GLY A 23 -7.87 -4.14 -2.44
CA GLY A 23 -8.44 -2.92 -3.03
C GLY A 23 -7.54 -1.69 -2.94
N ARG A 24 -6.38 -1.80 -2.26
CA ARG A 24 -5.35 -0.76 -2.24
C ARG A 24 -4.74 -0.59 -3.63
N LYS A 25 -4.60 0.67 -4.06
CA LYS A 25 -4.06 1.05 -5.37
C LYS A 25 -2.98 2.10 -5.19
N GLY A 26 -1.93 2.03 -6.00
CA GLY A 26 -0.79 2.92 -5.86
C GLY A 26 0.07 3.01 -7.11
N ILE A 27 0.99 3.96 -7.08
CA ILE A 27 2.06 4.11 -8.07
C ILE A 27 3.39 3.81 -7.39
N PHE A 28 4.17 2.91 -7.98
CA PHE A 28 5.52 2.59 -7.54
C PHE A 28 6.53 3.16 -8.55
N ASP A 29 7.55 3.85 -8.04
CA ASP A 29 8.60 4.48 -8.84
C ASP A 29 9.85 3.61 -8.85
N LEU A 30 10.22 3.08 -10.03
CA LEU A 30 11.39 2.22 -10.17
C LEU A 30 12.68 2.98 -10.45
N LYS A 31 12.66 4.30 -10.73
CA LYS A 31 13.87 5.08 -11.01
C LYS A 31 15.00 4.89 -9.99
N PRO A 32 14.77 4.92 -8.66
CA PRO A 32 15.86 4.72 -7.71
C PRO A 32 16.44 3.29 -7.79
N TYR A 33 15.71 2.33 -8.35
CA TYR A 33 16.13 0.93 -8.49
C TYR A 33 16.85 0.63 -9.80
N LEU A 34 16.66 1.43 -10.85
CA LEU A 34 17.22 1.20 -12.19
C LEU A 34 18.76 1.13 -12.22
N ASP A 35 19.44 1.59 -11.18
CA ASP A 35 20.90 1.62 -11.12
C ASP A 35 21.48 0.42 -10.36
N HIS A 36 20.61 -0.37 -9.73
CA HIS A 36 20.95 -1.45 -8.82
C HIS A 36 20.82 -2.83 -9.48
N GLY A 37 21.96 -3.55 -9.55
CA GLY A 37 21.99 -4.98 -9.87
C GLY A 37 21.19 -5.37 -11.12
N VAL A 38 20.28 -6.33 -10.95
CA VAL A 38 19.45 -6.92 -12.01
C VAL A 38 18.39 -5.96 -12.56
N PHE A 39 18.05 -4.87 -11.85
CA PHE A 39 17.04 -3.91 -12.29
C PHE A 39 17.54 -2.95 -13.37
N ARG A 40 18.84 -2.98 -13.71
CA ARG A 40 19.42 -2.19 -14.80
C ARG A 40 18.80 -2.47 -16.16
N GLU A 41 18.32 -3.69 -16.36
CA GLU A 41 17.64 -4.12 -17.60
C GLU A 41 16.30 -3.38 -17.79
N LEU A 42 15.68 -2.92 -16.71
CA LEU A 42 14.43 -2.16 -16.75
C LEU A 42 14.60 -0.75 -17.31
N ARG A 43 15.84 -0.28 -17.55
CA ARG A 43 16.10 0.98 -18.26
C ARG A 43 15.67 0.93 -19.72
N ASP A 44 15.57 -0.27 -20.31
CA ASP A 44 14.95 -0.43 -21.61
C ASP A 44 13.43 -0.36 -21.45
N VAL A 45 12.82 0.70 -21.99
CA VAL A 45 11.37 0.93 -21.93
C VAL A 45 10.58 -0.22 -22.58
N HIS A 46 11.10 -0.83 -23.65
CA HIS A 46 10.44 -1.97 -24.30
C HIS A 46 10.46 -3.22 -23.41
N TYR A 47 11.54 -3.40 -22.64
CA TYR A 47 11.65 -4.48 -21.67
C TYR A 47 10.78 -4.21 -20.44
N PHE A 48 10.83 -2.99 -19.91
CA PHE A 48 10.01 -2.52 -18.78
C PHE A 48 8.51 -2.75 -19.02
N ASN A 49 8.03 -2.47 -20.24
CA ASN A 49 6.63 -2.66 -20.63
C ASN A 49 6.18 -4.12 -20.66
N ARG A 50 7.10 -5.09 -20.52
CA ARG A 50 6.78 -6.53 -20.40
C ARG A 50 6.45 -6.95 -18.97
N VAL A 51 6.28 -5.99 -18.07
CA VAL A 51 5.85 -6.23 -16.70
C VAL A 51 4.59 -7.11 -16.66
N GLY A 52 4.60 -8.12 -15.80
CA GLY A 52 3.50 -9.04 -15.58
C GLY A 52 3.33 -9.39 -14.11
N ILE A 53 2.40 -10.31 -13.83
CA ILE A 53 2.15 -10.82 -12.48
C ILE A 53 2.39 -12.32 -12.50
N VAL A 54 3.25 -12.80 -11.61
CA VAL A 54 3.54 -14.23 -11.44
C VAL A 54 3.51 -14.54 -9.95
N PHE A 55 2.70 -15.52 -9.55
CA PHE A 55 2.48 -15.90 -8.14
C PHE A 55 2.12 -14.73 -7.20
N GLY A 56 1.41 -13.73 -7.72
CA GLY A 56 1.00 -12.55 -6.95
C GLY A 56 2.08 -11.47 -6.80
N ALA A 57 3.29 -11.68 -7.32
CA ALA A 57 4.37 -10.69 -7.40
C ALA A 57 4.43 -10.04 -8.79
N ILE A 58 5.02 -8.85 -8.85
CA ILE A 58 5.30 -8.19 -10.13
C ILE A 58 6.57 -8.77 -10.70
N THR A 59 6.57 -9.21 -11.96
CA THR A 59 7.68 -9.96 -12.54
C THR A 59 7.96 -9.52 -13.98
N TRP A 60 9.24 -9.57 -14.36
CA TRP A 60 9.73 -9.38 -15.73
C TRP A 60 10.30 -10.68 -16.32
N PRO A 61 10.45 -10.77 -17.65
CA PRO A 61 10.85 -12.01 -18.33
C PRO A 61 12.18 -12.64 -17.87
N ASN A 62 13.13 -11.84 -17.39
CA ASN A 62 14.44 -12.31 -16.91
C ASN A 62 14.43 -12.49 -15.38
N GLU A 63 13.31 -12.94 -14.82
CA GLU A 63 13.17 -13.33 -13.41
C GLU A 63 13.35 -12.20 -12.39
N GLN A 64 13.40 -10.94 -12.82
CA GLN A 64 13.32 -9.83 -11.86
C GLN A 64 11.90 -9.74 -11.33
N ASP A 65 11.77 -9.71 -10.01
CA ASP A 65 10.49 -9.56 -9.34
C ASP A 65 10.52 -8.47 -8.25
N ILE A 66 9.34 -7.91 -7.99
CA ILE A 66 9.08 -7.04 -6.86
C ILE A 66 7.99 -7.68 -6.03
N ALA A 67 8.37 -8.08 -4.81
CA ALA A 67 7.48 -8.65 -3.83
C ALA A 67 6.38 -7.64 -3.43
N PRO A 68 5.14 -8.09 -3.18
CA PRO A 68 4.06 -7.17 -2.83
C PRO A 68 4.29 -6.45 -1.50
N GLU A 69 5.07 -6.99 -0.56
CA GLU A 69 5.46 -6.31 0.67
C GLU A 69 6.23 -5.02 0.39
N THR A 70 7.14 -5.05 -0.58
CA THR A 70 7.88 -3.86 -1.03
C THR A 70 6.93 -2.83 -1.63
N LEU A 71 5.97 -3.27 -2.44
CA LEU A 71 4.95 -2.39 -3.01
C LEU A 71 4.12 -1.76 -1.90
N LEU A 72 3.64 -2.53 -0.93
CA LEU A 72 2.83 -2.03 0.18
C LEU A 72 3.57 -1.01 1.06
N SER A 73 4.90 -1.11 1.14
CA SER A 73 5.75 -0.22 1.94
C SER A 73 6.16 1.06 1.22
N GLU A 74 6.34 1.04 -0.09
CA GLU A 74 6.93 2.18 -0.82
C GLU A 74 6.05 2.76 -1.92
N MET A 75 4.98 2.07 -2.34
CA MET A 75 4.08 2.62 -3.34
C MET A 75 3.38 3.86 -2.78
N LEU A 76 3.26 4.89 -3.62
CA LEU A 76 2.47 6.06 -3.32
C LEU A 76 0.99 5.72 -3.53
N PRO A 77 0.15 5.74 -2.48
CA PRO A 77 -1.26 5.44 -2.62
C PRO A 77 -1.91 6.47 -3.54
N VAL A 78 -2.66 5.97 -4.53
CA VAL A 78 -3.50 6.82 -5.36
C VAL A 78 -4.86 6.83 -4.69
N GLU A 79 -5.15 7.87 -3.93
CA GLU A 79 -6.48 8.04 -3.33
C GLU A 79 -7.50 8.23 -4.44
N SER A 80 -8.26 7.17 -4.75
CA SER A 80 -9.57 7.33 -5.36
C SER A 80 -10.49 7.87 -4.27
N THR A 81 -10.63 9.19 -4.20
CA THR A 81 -11.50 9.93 -3.30
C THR A 81 -12.77 9.15 -2.95
N THR A 82 -12.76 8.48 -1.80
CA THR A 82 -13.95 8.11 -1.07
C THR A 82 -13.82 8.81 0.26
N PRO A 83 -14.73 9.73 0.63
CA PRO A 83 -14.63 10.42 1.90
C PRO A 83 -14.72 9.38 3.03
N ASN A 84 -13.62 9.29 3.76
CA ASN A 84 -13.46 8.67 5.07
C ASN A 84 -14.75 8.67 5.92
N PRO A 85 -15.17 7.53 6.50
CA PRO A 85 -15.81 7.52 7.80
C PRO A 85 -14.83 6.98 8.84
N ALA A 86 -14.14 7.93 9.49
CA ALA A 86 -13.41 7.94 10.76
C ALA A 86 -12.80 6.64 11.35
N PRO A 87 -11.62 6.72 12.01
CA PRO A 87 -11.11 5.62 12.81
C PRO A 87 -12.01 5.40 14.04
N ARG A 88 -12.66 4.23 14.12
CA ARG A 88 -13.30 3.78 15.36
C ARG A 88 -12.29 3.00 16.20
N CYS A 89 -11.58 3.71 17.06
CA CYS A 89 -11.04 3.11 18.29
C CYS A 89 -11.90 3.60 19.47
N PRO A 90 -12.61 2.71 20.20
CA PRO A 90 -13.24 3.10 21.45
C PRO A 90 -12.16 3.36 22.53
N PRO A 91 -12.38 4.32 23.44
CA PRO A 91 -11.43 4.58 24.51
C PRO A 91 -11.54 3.47 25.57
N VAL A 92 -10.47 2.72 25.80
CA VAL A 92 -10.30 2.00 27.06
C VAL A 92 -9.87 3.04 28.09
N MET A 93 -10.85 3.65 28.76
CA MET A 93 -10.61 4.48 29.95
C MET A 93 -10.20 3.54 31.09
N LEU A 94 -8.90 3.47 31.34
CA LEU A 94 -8.31 2.85 32.52
C LEU A 94 -8.39 3.84 33.70
N THR A 95 -9.13 3.42 34.73
CA THR A 95 -9.04 3.76 36.16
C THR A 95 -9.11 5.22 36.60
N ALA A 96 -10.19 5.54 37.31
CA ALA A 96 -10.10 6.24 38.59
C ALA A 96 -11.27 5.81 39.49
N GLU A 97 -10.93 5.14 40.59
CA GLU A 97 -11.82 4.87 41.72
C GLU A 97 -12.23 6.18 42.44
N ILE A 98 -13.10 6.01 43.45
CA ILE A 98 -13.25 6.82 44.68
C ILE A 98 -14.48 7.75 44.75
N VAL A 99 -15.57 7.12 45.22
CA VAL A 99 -16.34 7.42 46.45
C VAL A 99 -17.34 8.61 46.51
N SER A 100 -18.54 8.26 47.00
CA SER A 100 -19.48 8.96 47.89
C SER A 100 -19.85 10.43 47.61
N ALA A 101 -21.03 10.95 47.94
CA ALA A 101 -22.33 10.49 48.43
C ALA A 101 -23.05 11.81 48.80
N ARG A 102 -24.40 11.80 48.80
CA ARG A 102 -25.32 12.80 49.40
C ARG A 102 -25.37 14.17 48.70
N SER A 103 -26.45 14.95 48.71
CA SER A 103 -27.87 14.80 49.06
C SER A 103 -28.53 16.15 48.71
N SER A 104 -29.82 16.10 48.38
CA SER A 104 -30.83 17.17 48.51
C SER A 104 -31.04 18.20 47.38
N PRO A 105 -32.31 18.43 46.99
CA PRO A 105 -32.78 19.60 46.25
C PRO A 105 -33.44 20.63 47.18
N ALA A 106 -33.42 21.91 46.79
CA ALA A 106 -34.47 22.92 47.01
C ALA A 106 -33.91 24.32 46.69
N SER A 107 -34.57 25.06 45.79
CA SER A 107 -35.62 26.01 46.20
C SER A 107 -36.37 26.54 45.00
#